data_AF-A0A3P8DWZ0-F1
#
_entry.id   AF-A0A3P8DWZ0-F1
#
_cell.length_a   1.000
_cell.length_b   1.000
_cell.length_c   1.000
_cell.angle_alpha   90.00
_cell.angle_beta   90.00
_cell.angle_gamma   90.00
#
_symmetry.space_group_name_H-M   'P 1'
#
loop_
_entity.id
_entity.type
_entity.pdbx_description
1 polymer ?
#
loop_
_entity_poly.entity_id
_entity_poly.type
_entity_poly.pdbx_seq_one_letter_code
_entity_poly.pdbx_strand_id
1 'polypeptide(L)'
;MFFISKNYFYRLSSPDGLLSEYPDFLSTIVILIFGICCCFGLRKNLALTVISSAVNVGALLIATIYMFIHAKTNHYSIIYPGITTNIKYFLPYGILGLLSATTISFNAFVRSSAPSSRAQEVKRPPYSLPAASVTSILIVGLVTTLSALALTLYYPWFYVDAENAFLNALKDNKESTGANFGRIFMFCLVGSGFVLGLLTSLISPMLASINVCLAMVHDGFMPFMFSRVCRPFKVFF
;
A
#
# COMPACT_ATOMS: atom_id res chain seq x y z
N MET A 1 11.21 -4.09 -7.33
CA MET A 1 10.97 -5.50 -7.74
C MET A 1 12.29 -6.06 -8.26
N PHE A 2 12.81 -7.16 -7.70
CA PHE A 2 14.19 -7.64 -7.91
C PHE A 2 14.42 -8.14 -9.36
N PHE A 3 15.28 -7.44 -10.11
CA PHE A 3 15.84 -7.88 -11.40
C PHE A 3 16.96 -8.90 -11.14
N ILE A 4 16.64 -10.19 -11.05
CA ILE A 4 17.65 -11.25 -11.11
C ILE A 4 17.57 -11.93 -12.49
N SER A 5 18.59 -11.63 -13.30
CA SER A 5 19.12 -12.39 -14.46
C SER A 5 18.13 -13.20 -15.31
N LYS A 6 17.67 -12.60 -16.42
CA LYS A 6 16.78 -13.19 -17.45
C LYS A 6 17.37 -14.36 -18.29
N ASN A 7 18.53 -14.93 -17.95
CA ASN A 7 19.32 -15.70 -18.91
C ASN A 7 19.45 -17.23 -18.69
N TYR A 8 18.68 -17.86 -17.80
CA TYR A 8 18.88 -19.31 -17.54
C TYR A 8 17.64 -20.20 -17.47
N PHE A 9 16.42 -19.68 -17.63
CA PHE A 9 15.22 -20.51 -17.60
C PHE A 9 14.40 -20.38 -18.89
N TYR A 10 14.05 -21.54 -19.42
CA TYR A 10 13.22 -21.77 -20.60
C TYR A 10 11.91 -20.96 -20.54
N ARG A 11 11.70 -20.08 -21.53
CA ARG A 11 10.46 -19.31 -21.72
C ARG A 11 9.30 -20.28 -21.98
N LEU A 12 8.22 -20.17 -21.20
CA LEU A 12 7.05 -21.06 -21.30
C LEU A 12 5.87 -20.44 -22.09
N SER A 13 5.88 -19.14 -22.40
CA SER A 13 4.80 -18.47 -23.11
C SER A 13 5.28 -17.21 -23.87
N SER A 14 4.53 -16.78 -24.90
CA SER A 14 4.79 -15.54 -25.64
C SER A 14 4.55 -14.31 -24.73
N PRO A 15 5.19 -13.16 -25.03
CA PRO A 15 5.08 -11.93 -24.22
C PRO A 15 3.65 -11.37 -24.08
N ASP A 16 2.68 -11.88 -24.85
CA ASP A 16 1.27 -11.45 -24.87
C ASP A 16 0.30 -12.54 -24.38
N GLY A 17 0.81 -13.62 -23.77
CA GLY A 17 0.00 -14.73 -23.25
C GLY A 17 -0.57 -14.48 -21.84
N LEU A 18 -1.71 -15.12 -21.54
CA LEU A 18 -2.37 -15.11 -20.22
C LEU A 18 -1.48 -15.68 -19.07
N LEU A 19 -0.42 -16.43 -19.40
CA LEU A 19 0.50 -17.09 -18.47
C LEU A 19 1.83 -16.35 -18.39
N SER A 20 2.40 -16.26 -17.18
CA SER A 20 3.70 -15.62 -16.93
C SER A 20 4.81 -16.21 -17.81
N GLU A 21 5.67 -15.34 -18.34
CA GLU A 21 6.77 -15.67 -19.26
C GLU A 21 7.80 -16.64 -18.62
N TYR A 22 7.85 -16.71 -17.28
CA TYR A 22 8.68 -17.60 -16.47
C TYR A 22 7.94 -18.13 -15.24
N PRO A 23 8.26 -19.35 -14.74
CA PRO A 23 7.71 -19.87 -13.50
C PRO A 23 8.32 -19.14 -12.30
N ASP A 24 7.52 -18.26 -11.67
CA ASP A 24 7.94 -17.45 -10.52
C ASP A 24 7.93 -18.24 -9.20
N PHE A 25 8.89 -19.17 -9.04
CA PHE A 25 9.04 -19.98 -7.82
C PHE A 25 9.19 -19.13 -6.54
N LEU A 26 9.84 -17.97 -6.64
CA LEU A 26 9.99 -17.04 -5.52
C LEU A 26 8.64 -16.49 -5.05
N SER A 27 7.76 -16.14 -5.99
CA SER A 27 6.40 -15.66 -5.66
C SER A 27 5.59 -16.77 -5.00
N THR A 28 5.68 -17.99 -5.52
CA THR A 28 5.02 -19.17 -4.91
C THR A 28 5.47 -19.40 -3.48
N ILE A 29 6.78 -19.34 -3.21
CA ILE A 29 7.34 -19.53 -1.86
C ILE A 29 6.85 -18.42 -0.92
N VAL A 30 6.88 -17.16 -1.37
CA VAL A 30 6.41 -16.02 -0.57
C VAL A 30 4.93 -16.17 -0.22
N ILE A 31 4.07 -16.46 -1.20
CA ILE A 31 2.63 -16.65 -0.99
C ILE A 31 2.37 -17.83 -0.04
N LEU A 32 3.12 -18.92 -0.15
CA LEU A 32 3.00 -20.08 0.72
C LEU A 32 3.41 -19.75 2.16
N ILE A 33 4.51 -19.01 2.35
CA ILE A 33 4.92 -18.50 3.68
C ILE A 33 3.84 -17.60 4.28
N PHE A 34 3.26 -16.70 3.48
CA PHE A 34 2.15 -15.84 3.91
C PHE A 34 0.90 -16.63 4.30
N GLY A 35 0.53 -17.63 3.51
CA GLY A 35 -0.58 -18.52 3.81
C GLY A 35 -0.38 -19.23 5.14
N ILE A 36 0.81 -19.80 5.37
CA ILE A 36 1.18 -20.45 6.63
C ILE A 36 1.17 -19.44 7.80
N CYS A 37 1.70 -18.23 7.60
CA CYS A 37 1.68 -17.16 8.58
C CYS A 37 0.25 -16.78 9.00
N CYS A 38 -0.68 -16.76 8.05
CA CYS A 38 -2.10 -16.51 8.33
C CYS A 38 -2.76 -17.65 9.12
N CYS A 39 -2.31 -18.89 8.95
CA CYS A 39 -2.79 -20.03 9.74
C CYS A 39 -2.37 -19.94 11.23
N PHE A 40 -1.31 -19.21 11.56
CA PHE A 40 -0.92 -18.99 12.95
C PHE A 40 -1.83 -17.98 13.64
N GLY A 41 -2.85 -18.49 14.36
CA GLY A 41 -3.57 -17.83 15.45
C GLY A 41 -4.02 -16.38 15.23
N LEU A 42 -5.32 -16.20 14.97
CA LEU A 42 -6.00 -14.93 14.71
C LEU A 42 -5.67 -13.79 15.69
N ARG A 43 -5.54 -14.10 17.00
CA ARG A 43 -5.24 -13.07 18.02
C ARG A 43 -3.83 -12.49 17.89
N LYS A 44 -2.84 -13.32 17.59
CA LYS A 44 -1.45 -12.86 17.38
C LYS A 44 -1.34 -12.14 16.03
N ASN A 45 -2.01 -12.66 15.01
CA ASN A 45 -2.03 -12.06 13.68
C ASN A 45 -2.69 -10.66 13.66
N LEU A 46 -3.76 -10.46 14.43
CA LEU A 46 -4.39 -9.16 14.60
C LEU A 46 -3.44 -8.11 15.21
N ALA A 47 -2.77 -8.47 16.31
CA ALA A 47 -1.81 -7.57 16.96
C ALA A 47 -0.65 -7.21 16.03
N LEU A 48 -0.11 -8.18 15.29
CA LEU A 48 0.95 -7.95 14.30
C LEU A 48 0.51 -7.01 13.18
N THR A 49 -0.72 -7.16 12.68
CA THR A 49 -1.27 -6.31 11.62
C THR A 49 -1.42 -4.85 12.10
N VAL A 50 -1.87 -4.65 13.35
CA VAL A 50 -2.00 -3.31 13.94
C VAL A 50 -0.64 -2.65 14.13
N ILE A 51 0.34 -3.37 14.69
CA ILE A 51 1.69 -2.85 14.91
C ILE A 51 2.37 -2.52 13.58
N SER A 52 2.28 -3.43 12.60
CA SER A 52 2.88 -3.26 11.28
C SER A 52 2.27 -2.08 10.52
N SER A 53 0.94 -1.91 10.59
CA SER A 53 0.25 -0.74 10.03
C SER A 53 0.68 0.56 10.71
N ALA A 54 0.81 0.56 12.05
CA ALA A 54 1.27 1.73 12.80
C ALA A 54 2.71 2.13 12.42
N VAL A 55 3.61 1.16 12.24
CA VAL A 55 4.99 1.39 11.77
C VAL A 55 5.00 1.97 10.35
N ASN A 56 4.20 1.43 9.44
CA ASN A 56 4.11 1.93 8.06
C ASN A 56 3.57 3.37 8.00
N VAL A 57 2.48 3.67 8.71
CA VAL A 57 1.93 5.03 8.78
C VAL A 57 2.93 5.99 9.44
N GLY A 58 3.61 5.56 10.50
CA GLY A 58 4.67 6.34 11.15
C GLY A 58 5.84 6.64 10.20
N ALA A 59 6.31 5.64 9.46
CA ALA A 59 7.37 5.81 8.45
C ALA A 59 6.97 6.81 7.36
N LEU A 60 5.73 6.75 6.87
CA LEU A 60 5.21 7.71 5.89
C LEU A 60 5.16 9.14 6.44
N LEU A 61 4.72 9.34 7.69
CA LEU A 61 4.67 10.65 8.33
C LEU A 61 6.08 11.24 8.52
N ILE A 62 7.02 10.43 9.01
CA ILE A 62 8.41 10.84 9.19
C ILE A 62 9.03 11.22 7.84
N ALA A 63 8.79 10.43 6.79
CA ALA A 63 9.25 10.74 5.43
C ALA A 63 8.70 12.07 4.92
N THR A 64 7.40 12.29 5.14
CA THR A 64 6.71 13.52 4.74
C THR A 64 7.31 14.75 5.43
N ILE A 65 7.54 14.67 6.75
CA ILE A 65 8.18 15.75 7.52
C ILE A 65 9.60 16.02 7.00
N TYR A 66 10.39 14.96 6.78
CA TYR A 66 11.76 15.08 6.27
C TYR A 66 11.80 15.78 4.89
N MET A 67 10.89 15.40 3.99
CA MET A 67 10.75 16.00 2.66
C MET A 67 10.34 17.48 2.72
N PHE A 68 9.45 17.87 3.65
CA PHE A 68 9.11 19.29 3.85
C PHE A 68 10.28 20.12 4.36
N ILE A 69 11.07 19.60 5.32
CA ILE A 69 12.22 20.33 5.87
C ILE A 69 13.29 20.58 4.81
N HIS A 70 13.49 19.64 3.89
CA HIS A 70 14.50 19.73 2.83
C HIS A 70 13.91 20.21 1.49
N ALA A 71 12.66 20.67 1.47
CA ALA A 71 12.02 21.16 0.26
C ALA A 71 12.67 22.49 -0.15
N LYS A 72 13.27 22.53 -1.33
CA LYS A 72 13.67 23.79 -1.98
C LYS A 72 12.48 24.28 -2.79
N THR A 73 11.96 25.46 -2.45
CA THR A 73 10.89 26.11 -3.20
C THR A 73 11.26 26.30 -4.67
N ASN A 74 12.53 26.40 -5.06
CA ASN A 74 12.93 26.51 -6.46
C ASN A 74 12.59 25.29 -7.36
N HIS A 75 12.09 24.17 -6.82
CA HIS A 75 11.63 23.05 -7.64
C HIS A 75 10.20 23.20 -8.19
N TYR A 76 9.35 24.08 -7.62
CA TYR A 76 7.99 24.30 -8.17
C TYR A 76 8.03 24.99 -9.54
N SER A 77 9.12 25.69 -9.84
CA SER A 77 9.29 26.51 -11.05
C SER A 77 10.06 25.79 -12.17
N ILE A 78 10.44 24.53 -12.01
CA ILE A 78 11.14 23.79 -13.07
C ILE A 78 10.16 23.47 -14.19
N ILE A 79 10.27 24.26 -15.26
CA ILE A 79 9.63 24.05 -16.55
C ILE A 79 10.16 22.76 -17.16
N TYR A 80 9.28 21.86 -17.60
CA TYR A 80 9.72 20.74 -18.44
C TYR A 80 10.39 21.31 -19.69
N PRO A 81 11.57 20.83 -20.12
CA PRO A 81 12.12 21.23 -21.42
C PRO A 81 11.17 20.75 -22.53
N GLY A 82 10.23 21.60 -22.94
CA GLY A 82 9.22 21.30 -23.97
C GLY A 82 7.82 21.89 -23.79
N ILE A 83 7.51 22.60 -22.70
CA ILE A 83 6.15 23.12 -22.47
C ILE A 83 6.18 24.64 -22.19
N THR A 84 5.74 25.44 -23.16
CA THR A 84 5.91 26.90 -23.24
C THR A 84 4.61 27.70 -23.03
N THR A 85 3.73 27.35 -22.10
CA THR A 85 2.55 28.20 -21.80
C THR A 85 2.17 28.24 -20.32
N ASN A 86 1.85 29.45 -19.85
CA ASN A 86 1.62 29.84 -18.45
C ASN A 86 0.37 29.20 -17.75
N ILE A 87 -0.41 28.36 -18.43
CA ILE A 87 -1.64 27.74 -17.90
C ILE A 87 -1.41 26.27 -17.48
N LYS A 88 -0.22 25.71 -17.74
CA LYS A 88 0.11 24.29 -17.51
C LYS A 88 0.83 23.98 -16.19
N TYR A 89 0.95 24.94 -15.28
CA TYR A 89 1.60 24.71 -13.98
C TYR A 89 0.80 23.76 -13.06
N PHE A 90 -0.55 23.74 -13.18
CA PHE A 90 -1.40 22.93 -12.31
C PHE A 90 -1.89 21.61 -12.95
N LEU A 91 -2.02 21.56 -14.28
CA LEU A 91 -2.53 20.41 -15.03
C LEU A 91 -1.60 20.07 -16.22
N PRO A 92 -0.39 19.56 -15.98
CA PRO A 92 0.57 19.27 -17.05
C PRO A 92 0.05 18.25 -18.07
N TYR A 93 -0.76 17.28 -17.59
CA TYR A 93 -1.36 16.21 -18.38
C TYR A 93 -2.82 16.49 -18.80
N GLY A 94 -3.32 17.71 -18.56
CA GLY A 94 -4.71 18.10 -18.85
C GLY A 94 -5.74 17.29 -18.05
N ILE A 95 -7.01 17.36 -18.49
CA ILE A 95 -8.16 16.74 -17.82
C ILE A 95 -8.11 15.22 -17.90
N LEU A 96 -7.60 14.66 -19.01
CA LEU A 96 -7.45 13.20 -19.16
C LEU A 96 -6.48 12.62 -18.13
N GLY A 97 -5.35 13.30 -17.88
CA GLY A 97 -4.41 12.90 -16.83
C GLY A 97 -5.02 12.98 -15.43
N LEU A 98 -5.83 14.03 -15.17
CA LEU A 98 -6.55 14.17 -13.90
C LEU A 98 -7.53 13.02 -13.69
N LEU A 99 -8.30 12.65 -14.72
CA LEU A 99 -9.26 11.54 -14.63
C LEU A 99 -8.54 10.22 -14.37
N SER A 100 -7.44 9.93 -15.09
CA SER A 100 -6.67 8.71 -14.83
C SER A 100 -6.10 8.64 -13.42
N ALA A 101 -5.56 9.76 -12.90
CA ALA A 101 -5.04 9.83 -11.54
C ALA A 101 -6.16 9.67 -10.50
N THR A 102 -7.35 10.22 -10.78
CA THR A 102 -8.55 10.07 -9.94
C THR A 102 -8.99 8.61 -9.88
N THR A 103 -8.99 7.88 -11.01
CA THR A 103 -9.34 6.45 -11.03
C THR A 103 -8.36 5.60 -10.22
N ILE A 104 -7.05 5.85 -10.37
CA ILE A 104 -6.01 5.13 -9.62
C ILE A 104 -6.16 5.39 -8.11
N SER A 105 -6.36 6.65 -7.72
CA SER A 105 -6.56 7.04 -6.32
C SER A 105 -7.85 6.46 -5.74
N PHE A 106 -8.95 6.48 -6.50
CA PHE A 106 -10.22 5.89 -6.08
C PHE A 106 -10.08 4.39 -5.80
N ASN A 107 -9.39 3.65 -6.67
CA ASN A 107 -9.12 2.23 -6.47
C ASN A 107 -8.32 1.95 -5.18
N ALA A 108 -7.43 2.86 -4.76
CA ALA A 108 -6.70 2.73 -3.50
C ALA A 108 -7.61 2.87 -2.27
N PHE A 109 -8.61 3.76 -2.31
CA PHE A 109 -9.53 4.00 -1.18
C PHE A 109 -10.66 2.97 -1.08
N VAL A 110 -11.15 2.42 -2.19
CA VAL A 110 -12.24 1.42 -2.21
C VAL A 110 -11.89 0.15 -1.43
N ARG A 111 -10.59 -0.15 -1.27
CA ARG A 111 -10.10 -1.33 -0.54
C ARG A 111 -10.30 -1.27 0.99
N SER A 112 -10.80 -0.16 1.54
CA SER A 112 -10.99 0.04 2.99
C SER A 112 -12.22 -0.67 3.60
N SER A 113 -12.83 -1.66 2.94
CA SER A 113 -14.03 -2.35 3.45
C SER A 113 -13.77 -3.30 4.64
N ALA A 114 -12.56 -3.31 5.20
CA ALA A 114 -12.20 -4.14 6.35
C ALA A 114 -13.04 -3.91 7.63
N PRO A 115 -13.50 -2.69 8.00
CA PRO A 115 -14.26 -2.48 9.23
C PRO A 115 -15.62 -3.18 9.25
N SER A 116 -16.29 -3.32 8.10
CA SER A 116 -17.61 -3.95 8.04
C SER A 116 -17.58 -5.43 8.41
N SER A 117 -16.45 -6.10 8.16
CA SER A 117 -16.25 -7.50 8.54
C SER A 117 -16.18 -7.73 10.06
N ARG A 118 -16.00 -6.68 10.86
CA ARG A 118 -15.96 -6.73 12.33
C ARG A 118 -17.18 -6.12 12.99
N ALA A 119 -18.29 -6.01 12.28
CA ALA A 119 -19.54 -5.46 12.81
C ALA A 119 -20.01 -6.14 14.11
N GLN A 120 -19.65 -7.41 14.31
CA GLN A 120 -20.00 -8.22 15.48
C GLN A 120 -19.17 -7.91 16.73
N GLU A 121 -17.96 -7.35 16.58
CA GLU A 121 -17.09 -6.94 17.70
C GLU A 121 -17.40 -5.51 18.19
N VAL A 122 -18.34 -4.84 17.53
CA VAL A 122 -18.63 -3.43 17.72
C VAL A 122 -19.90 -3.26 18.56
N LYS A 123 -19.80 -2.50 19.65
CA LYS A 123 -20.91 -2.29 20.61
C LYS A 123 -22.15 -1.62 20.00
N ARG A 124 -21.97 -0.78 18.96
CA ARG A 124 -23.07 -0.07 18.23
C ARG A 124 -22.79 0.02 16.73
N PRO A 125 -23.04 -1.06 15.95
CA PRO A 125 -22.68 -1.13 14.54
C PRO A 125 -23.26 -0.01 13.65
N PRO A 126 -24.56 0.39 13.74
CA PRO A 126 -25.14 1.32 12.75
C PRO A 126 -24.56 2.73 12.78
N TYR A 127 -23.93 3.15 13.89
CA TYR A 127 -23.34 4.49 14.02
C TYR A 127 -21.82 4.47 14.02
N SER A 128 -21.21 3.51 14.71
CA SER A 128 -19.75 3.51 14.88
C SER A 128 -18.99 2.97 13.66
N LEU A 129 -19.55 2.02 12.90
CA LEU A 129 -18.94 1.55 11.66
C LEU A 129 -18.84 2.65 10.59
N PRO A 130 -19.94 3.38 10.25
CA PRO A 130 -19.85 4.45 9.27
C PRO A 130 -18.99 5.62 9.78
N ALA A 131 -19.12 6.02 11.05
CA ALA A 131 -18.30 7.09 11.62
C ALA A 131 -16.80 6.75 11.60
N ALA A 132 -16.41 5.52 11.93
CA ALA A 132 -15.01 5.08 11.85
C ALA A 132 -14.49 5.03 10.40
N SER A 133 -15.34 4.62 9.45
CA SER A 133 -14.96 4.56 8.04
C SER A 133 -14.74 5.97 7.46
N VAL A 134 -15.65 6.90 7.72
CA VAL A 134 -15.53 8.29 7.24
C VAL A 134 -14.32 8.98 7.87
N THR A 135 -14.12 8.86 9.18
CA THR A 135 -12.99 9.50 9.86
C THR A 135 -11.65 8.94 9.40
N SER A 136 -11.52 7.62 9.23
CA SER A 136 -10.29 7.00 8.73
C SER A 136 -9.96 7.42 7.29
N ILE A 137 -10.95 7.44 6.39
CA ILE A 137 -10.75 7.88 5.00
C ILE A 137 -10.33 9.35 4.95
N LEU A 138 -10.95 10.23 5.75
CA LEU A 138 -10.58 11.64 5.82
C LEU A 138 -9.13 11.82 6.29
N ILE A 139 -8.74 11.15 7.38
CA ILE A 139 -7.38 11.25 7.93
C ILE A 139 -6.35 10.73 6.92
N VAL A 140 -6.60 9.56 6.31
CA VAL A 140 -5.68 8.99 5.32
C VAL A 140 -5.62 9.86 4.06
N GLY A 141 -6.74 10.42 3.62
CA GLY A 141 -6.79 11.38 2.51
C GLY A 141 -5.93 12.61 2.77
N LEU A 142 -6.03 13.20 3.97
CA LEU A 142 -5.20 14.33 4.38
C LEU A 142 -3.71 13.96 4.43
N VAL A 143 -3.35 12.85 5.05
CA VAL A 143 -1.93 12.42 5.13
C VAL A 143 -1.36 12.13 3.74
N THR A 144 -2.11 11.43 2.88
CA THR A 144 -1.65 11.07 1.54
C THR A 144 -1.52 12.29 0.64
N THR A 145 -2.48 13.22 0.65
CA THR A 145 -2.37 14.49 -0.08
C THR A 145 -1.19 15.34 0.41
N LEU A 146 -0.97 15.41 1.72
CA LEU A 146 0.17 16.13 2.31
C LEU A 146 1.51 15.47 1.90
N SER A 147 1.57 14.14 1.88
CA SER A 147 2.75 13.38 1.45
C SER A 147 3.05 13.56 -0.05
N ALA A 148 2.02 13.61 -0.90
CA ALA A 148 2.16 13.88 -2.32
C ALA A 148 2.68 15.30 -2.56
N LEU A 149 2.15 16.28 -1.83
CA LEU A 149 2.64 17.66 -1.88
C LEU A 149 4.12 17.74 -1.47
N ALA A 150 4.49 17.11 -0.34
CA ALA A 150 5.88 17.06 0.12
C ALA A 150 6.83 16.45 -0.92
N LEU A 151 6.42 15.34 -1.54
CA LEU A 151 7.21 14.66 -2.56
C LEU A 151 7.44 15.54 -3.78
N THR A 152 6.38 16.19 -4.30
CA THR A 152 6.48 17.09 -5.46
C THR A 152 7.36 18.31 -5.21
N LEU A 153 7.45 18.78 -3.95
CA LEU A 153 8.33 19.88 -3.55
C LEU A 153 9.79 19.43 -3.37
N TYR A 154 9.99 18.19 -2.94
CA TYR A 154 11.30 17.63 -2.67
C TYR A 154 12.04 17.17 -3.93
N TYR A 155 11.32 16.59 -4.91
CA TYR A 155 11.91 16.00 -6.10
C TYR A 155 11.10 16.32 -7.37
N PRO A 156 11.74 16.68 -8.50
CA PRO A 156 11.03 17.05 -9.73
C PRO A 156 10.16 15.89 -10.23
N TRP A 157 8.88 16.19 -10.46
CA TRP A 157 7.84 15.21 -10.76
C TRP A 157 8.09 14.37 -12.02
N PHE A 158 8.91 14.85 -12.94
CA PHE A 158 9.23 14.16 -14.20
C PHE A 158 10.15 12.95 -14.05
N TYR A 159 10.94 12.90 -12.97
CA TYR A 159 11.84 11.80 -12.69
C TYR A 159 11.25 10.82 -11.66
N VAL A 160 10.02 11.07 -11.21
CA VAL A 160 9.35 10.22 -10.22
C VAL A 160 8.91 8.94 -10.92
N ASP A 161 9.46 7.82 -10.46
CA ASP A 161 8.98 6.50 -10.85
C ASP A 161 7.70 6.15 -10.08
N ALA A 162 6.71 5.60 -10.77
CA ALA A 162 5.39 5.28 -10.20
C ALA A 162 5.47 4.14 -9.17
N GLU A 163 6.42 3.22 -9.30
CA GLU A 163 6.54 2.08 -8.38
C GLU A 163 7.20 2.45 -7.05
N ASN A 164 8.23 3.31 -7.09
CA ASN A 164 9.11 3.56 -5.93
C ASN A 164 9.38 5.06 -5.72
N ALA A 165 8.33 5.87 -5.83
CA ALA A 165 8.42 7.33 -5.82
C ALA A 165 9.23 7.91 -4.63
N PHE A 166 8.91 7.52 -3.40
CA PHE A 166 9.59 8.02 -2.19
C PHE A 166 11.05 7.54 -2.09
N LEU A 167 11.30 6.27 -2.45
CA LEU A 167 12.65 5.69 -2.37
C LEU A 167 13.57 6.26 -3.45
N ASN A 168 13.05 6.49 -4.66
CA ASN A 168 13.82 7.10 -5.74
C ASN A 168 14.19 8.55 -5.41
N ALA A 169 13.23 9.31 -4.88
CA ALA A 169 13.46 10.67 -4.44
C ALA A 169 14.57 10.74 -3.36
N LEU A 170 14.57 9.82 -2.39
CA LEU A 170 15.61 9.75 -1.35
C LEU A 170 16.97 9.25 -1.85
N LYS A 171 17.01 8.47 -2.95
CA LYS A 171 18.24 7.91 -3.51
C LYS A 171 18.95 8.88 -4.45
N ASP A 172 18.20 9.50 -5.35
CA ASP A 172 18.75 10.29 -6.46
C ASP A 172 19.02 11.76 -6.10
N ASN A 173 18.43 12.27 -5.02
CA ASN A 173 18.66 13.64 -4.57
C ASN A 173 20.05 13.79 -3.91
N LYS A 174 21.09 13.90 -4.75
CA LYS A 174 22.47 14.23 -4.36
C LYS A 174 22.65 15.69 -3.94
N GLU A 175 21.69 16.57 -4.25
CA GLU A 175 21.74 18.01 -3.98
C GLU A 175 21.10 18.44 -2.65
N SER A 176 20.48 17.50 -1.93
CA SER A 176 19.94 17.77 -0.60
C SER A 176 21.09 17.89 0.40
N THR A 177 21.25 19.06 1.00
CA THR A 177 22.24 19.44 2.03
C THR A 177 22.07 18.69 3.37
N GLY A 178 21.44 17.51 3.37
CA GLY A 178 21.33 16.65 4.53
C GLY A 178 22.62 15.84 4.70
N ALA A 179 23.06 15.64 5.95
CA ALA A 179 24.16 14.73 6.25
C ALA A 179 23.92 13.36 5.59
N ASN A 180 24.93 12.81 4.89
CA ASN A 180 24.83 11.52 4.17
C ASN A 180 24.20 10.41 5.02
N PHE A 181 24.47 10.41 6.32
CA PHE A 181 23.94 9.46 7.29
C PHE A 181 22.41 9.58 7.50
N GLY A 182 21.88 10.80 7.54
CA GLY A 182 20.44 11.04 7.73
C GLY A 182 19.60 10.54 6.55
N ARG A 183 20.12 10.67 5.32
CA ARG A 183 19.45 10.20 4.10
C ARG A 183 19.42 8.67 4.02
N ILE A 184 20.52 8.01 4.36
CA ILE A 184 20.61 6.54 4.39
C ILE A 184 19.67 5.97 5.46
N PHE A 185 19.64 6.59 6.64
CA PHE A 185 18.71 6.19 7.70
C PHE A 185 17.25 6.33 7.24
N MET A 186 16.88 7.46 6.62
CA MET A 186 15.52 7.66 6.08
C MET A 186 15.18 6.66 4.98
N PHE A 187 16.12 6.37 4.07
CA PHE A 187 15.92 5.36 3.03
C PHE A 187 15.62 3.97 3.62
N CYS A 188 16.40 3.53 4.61
CA CYS A 188 16.19 2.25 5.28
C CYS A 188 14.87 2.22 6.08
N LEU A 189 14.53 3.31 6.77
CA LEU A 189 13.30 3.41 7.56
C LEU A 189 12.06 3.38 6.67
N VAL A 190 12.05 4.16 5.59
CA VAL A 190 10.93 4.18 4.62
C VAL A 190 10.84 2.87 3.87
N GLY A 191 11.99 2.29 3.46
CA GLY A 191 12.03 1.00 2.77
C GLY A 191 11.48 -0.14 3.63
N SER A 192 11.90 -0.23 4.90
CA SER A 192 11.35 -1.22 5.84
C SER A 192 9.87 -1.00 6.13
N GLY A 193 9.44 0.25 6.30
CA GLY A 193 8.03 0.61 6.46
C GLY A 193 7.16 0.20 5.28
N PHE A 194 7.63 0.43 4.05
CA PHE A 194 6.93 0.04 2.83
C PHE A 194 6.78 -1.48 2.70
N VAL A 195 7.85 -2.24 2.98
CA VAL A 195 7.79 -3.70 2.99
C VAL A 195 6.75 -4.18 4.01
N LEU A 196 6.82 -3.71 5.25
CA LEU A 196 5.86 -4.04 6.30
C LEU A 196 4.42 -3.67 5.90
N GLY A 197 4.22 -2.50 5.28
CA GLY A 197 2.93 -2.06 4.75
C GLY A 197 2.38 -3.00 3.70
N LEU A 198 3.20 -3.44 2.75
CA LEU A 198 2.82 -4.43 1.74
C LEU A 198 2.44 -5.77 2.38
N LEU A 199 3.23 -6.27 3.35
CA LEU A 199 2.88 -7.51 4.07
C LEU A 199 1.53 -7.39 4.77
N THR A 200 1.26 -6.24 5.39
CA THR A 200 0.00 -5.95 6.11
C THR A 200 -1.19 -5.90 5.15
N SER A 201 -1.00 -5.31 3.97
CA SER A 201 -2.03 -5.20 2.93
C SER A 201 -2.44 -6.57 2.38
N LEU A 202 -1.55 -7.55 2.37
CA LEU A 202 -1.84 -8.93 1.97
C LEU A 202 -2.64 -9.70 3.03
N ILE A 203 -2.33 -9.50 4.32
CA ILE A 203 -2.96 -10.23 5.43
C ILE A 203 -4.42 -9.78 5.65
N SER A 204 -4.69 -8.47 5.58
CA SER A 204 -6.01 -7.89 5.86
C SER A 204 -7.18 -8.53 5.08
N PRO A 205 -7.12 -8.68 3.73
CA PRO A 205 -8.20 -9.29 2.96
C PRO A 205 -8.33 -10.80 3.21
N MET A 206 -7.25 -11.50 3.57
CA MET A 206 -7.31 -12.94 3.89
C MET A 206 -8.13 -13.22 5.14
N LEU A 207 -8.09 -12.32 6.15
CA LEU A 207 -8.94 -12.45 7.33
C LEU A 207 -10.42 -12.16 7.00
N ALA A 208 -10.67 -11.17 6.15
CA ALA A 208 -12.02 -10.86 5.71
C ALA A 208 -12.64 -12.01 4.91
N SER A 209 -11.87 -12.67 4.04
CA SER A 209 -12.38 -13.79 3.23
C SER A 209 -12.77 -15.00 4.07
N ILE A 210 -12.07 -15.26 5.18
CA ILE A 210 -12.45 -16.33 6.13
C ILE A 210 -13.81 -16.04 6.76
N ASN A 211 -14.05 -14.80 7.18
CA ASN A 211 -15.32 -14.41 7.79
C ASN A 211 -16.49 -14.52 6.80
N VAL A 212 -16.27 -14.11 5.55
CA VAL A 212 -17.27 -14.23 4.48
C VAL A 212 -17.56 -15.71 4.19
N CYS A 213 -16.53 -16.56 4.11
CA CYS A 213 -16.70 -18.00 3.93
C CYS A 213 -17.51 -18.63 5.09
N LEU A 214 -17.23 -18.26 6.34
CA LEU A 214 -17.97 -18.76 7.50
C LEU A 214 -19.44 -18.33 7.48
N ALA A 215 -19.72 -17.09 7.06
CA ALA A 215 -21.10 -16.62 6.88
C ALA A 215 -21.83 -17.41 5.78
N MET A 216 -21.18 -17.66 4.63
CA MET A 216 -21.74 -18.47 3.54
C MET A 216 -22.04 -19.91 3.95
N VAL A 217 -21.23 -20.51 4.84
CA VAL A 217 -21.47 -21.84 5.38
C VAL A 217 -22.69 -21.83 6.31
N HIS A 218 -22.87 -20.78 7.12
CA HIS A 218 -24.04 -20.61 7.98
C HIS A 218 -25.33 -20.42 7.17
N ASP A 219 -25.25 -19.75 6.02
CA ASP A 219 -26.35 -19.56 5.07
C ASP A 219 -26.67 -20.83 4.24
N GLY A 220 -25.91 -21.92 4.43
CA GLY A 220 -26.13 -23.21 3.75
C GLY A 220 -25.63 -23.28 2.30
N PHE A 221 -24.91 -22.26 1.83
CA PHE A 221 -24.37 -22.19 0.47
C PHE A 221 -23.11 -23.07 0.25
N MET A 222 -22.43 -23.46 1.32
CA MET A 222 -21.20 -24.26 1.28
C MET A 222 -21.26 -25.48 2.23
N PRO A 223 -20.61 -26.61 1.88
CA PRO A 223 -20.67 -27.84 2.67
C PRO A 223 -20.02 -27.69 4.05
N PHE A 224 -20.61 -28.34 5.05
CA PHE A 224 -20.25 -28.22 6.48
C PHE A 224 -18.80 -28.59 6.82
N MET A 225 -18.06 -29.26 5.90
CA MET A 225 -16.63 -29.53 6.03
C MET A 225 -15.81 -28.26 6.30
N PHE A 226 -16.22 -27.12 5.75
CA PHE A 226 -15.55 -25.81 5.94
C PHE A 226 -15.91 -25.09 7.25
N SER A 227 -16.94 -25.55 7.98
CA SER A 227 -17.35 -24.96 9.27
C SER A 227 -16.45 -25.38 10.45
N ARG A 228 -15.56 -26.35 10.25
CA ARG A 228 -14.77 -26.93 11.35
C ARG A 228 -13.64 -26.00 11.79
N VAL A 229 -13.94 -25.13 12.74
CA VAL A 229 -12.94 -24.27 13.42
C VAL A 229 -12.18 -25.08 14.48
N CYS A 230 -10.85 -24.98 14.51
CA CYS A 230 -10.02 -25.59 15.55
C CYS A 230 -10.38 -25.06 16.94
N ARG A 231 -10.45 -25.96 17.94
CA ARG A 231 -11.00 -25.68 19.27
C ARG A 231 -10.29 -24.66 20.19
N PRO A 232 -9.09 -24.09 19.93
CA PRO A 232 -8.59 -22.99 20.77
C PRO A 232 -9.11 -21.60 20.39
N PHE A 233 -9.81 -21.42 19.26
CA PHE A 233 -10.26 -20.09 18.78
C PHE A 233 -11.77 -20.00 18.55
N LYS A 234 -12.56 -20.88 19.16
CA LYS A 234 -14.02 -20.82 19.12
C LYS A 234 -14.47 -19.60 19.95
N VAL A 235 -14.58 -18.44 19.32
CA VAL A 235 -15.33 -17.32 19.90
C VAL A 235 -16.78 -17.78 19.86
N PHE A 236 -17.38 -18.00 21.03
CA PHE A 236 -18.78 -18.36 21.15
C PHE A 236 -19.60 -17.28 20.43
N PHE A 237 -20.27 -17.70 19.36
CA PHE A 237 -21.37 -16.97 18.77
C PHE A 237 -22.66 -17.45 19.42
#